data_AF-A0A9X6RNN1-F1
#
_entry.id   AF-A0A9X6RNN1-F1
#
_cell.length_a   1.000
_cell.length_b   1.000
_cell.length_c   1.000
_cell.angle_alpha   90.00
_cell.angle_beta   90.00
_cell.angle_gamma   90.00
#
_symmetry.space_group_name_H-M   'P 1'
#
loop_
_entity.id
_entity.type
_entity.pdbx_description
1 polymer ?
#
loop_
_entity_poly.entity_id
_entity_poly.type
_entity_poly.pdbx_seq_one_letter_code
_entity_poly.pdbx_strand_id
1 'polypeptide(L)'
;MVLEIGSNQLGLPFPNLPYLIDGNVKLTQSGAIIRYLARKHNLIGTTEDEQRQQDLIDGVIGDIRSGWSMLCYRPNDFDADKLIYRKDRLTPVLAELDKWFAKKRICRRK
;
A
#
# COMPACT_ATOMS: atom_id res chain seq x y z
N MET A 1 9.03 40.78 -0.37
CA MET A 1 9.19 39.49 0.33
C MET A 1 8.92 38.40 -0.70
N VAL A 2 9.96 37.89 -1.33
CA VAL A 2 9.85 36.78 -2.29
C VAL A 2 9.65 35.54 -1.44
N LEU A 3 8.47 34.92 -1.52
CA LEU A 3 8.25 33.61 -0.93
C LEU A 3 9.06 32.61 -1.76
N GLU A 4 10.27 32.27 -1.30
CA GLU A 4 10.98 31.10 -1.79
C GLU A 4 10.07 29.90 -1.55
N ILE A 5 9.62 29.29 -2.64
CA ILE A 5 8.78 28.11 -2.64
C ILE A 5 9.61 26.99 -2.00
N GLY A 6 9.35 26.75 -0.72
CA GLY A 6 9.83 25.67 0.15
C GLY A 6 11.06 24.90 -0.32
N SER A 7 12.24 25.32 0.13
CA SER A 7 13.46 24.50 0.06
C SER A 7 13.18 23.09 0.60
N ASN A 8 13.56 22.05 -0.13
CA ASN A 8 13.50 20.66 0.32
C ASN A 8 14.52 20.42 1.46
N GLN A 9 14.20 20.88 2.66
CA GLN A 9 15.09 20.86 3.82
C GLN A 9 15.52 19.43 4.21
N LEU A 10 14.69 18.45 3.88
CA LEU A 10 14.95 17.04 4.18
C LEU A 10 15.84 16.37 3.11
N GLY A 11 16.07 17.01 1.96
CA GLY A 11 16.79 16.42 0.83
C GLY A 11 16.10 15.17 0.26
N LEU A 12 14.77 15.14 0.29
CA LEU A 12 13.96 14.05 -0.29
C LEU A 12 13.86 14.22 -1.81
N PRO A 13 14.18 13.22 -2.65
CA PRO A 13 14.13 13.37 -4.10
C PRO A 13 12.73 13.76 -4.61
N PHE A 14 11.68 13.23 -3.98
CA PHE A 14 10.28 13.57 -4.24
C PHE A 14 9.56 13.81 -2.90
N PRO A 15 9.45 15.07 -2.42
CA PRO A 15 8.83 15.36 -1.14
C PRO A 15 7.38 14.88 -1.06
N ASN A 16 7.07 14.00 -0.12
CA ASN A 16 5.72 13.49 0.13
C ASN A 16 5.63 12.87 1.54
N LEU A 17 4.42 12.69 2.03
CA LEU A 17 4.13 11.86 3.19
C LEU A 17 3.53 10.51 2.76
N PRO A 18 3.87 9.40 3.44
CA PRO A 18 4.92 9.28 4.45
C PRO A 18 6.33 9.33 3.84
N TYR A 19 7.33 9.62 4.68
CA TYR A 19 8.76 9.51 4.36
C TYR A 19 9.50 8.64 5.39
N LEU A 20 10.66 8.12 5.00
CA LEU A 20 11.61 7.40 5.86
C LEU A 20 13.01 8.02 5.66
N ILE A 21 13.71 8.26 6.76
CA ILE A 21 15.14 8.59 6.78
C ILE A 21 15.84 7.53 7.62
N ASP A 22 16.76 6.79 7.01
CA ASP A 22 17.53 5.70 7.62
C ASP A 22 19.00 5.86 7.25
N GLY A 23 19.72 6.62 8.09
CA GLY A 23 21.08 7.11 7.78
C GLY A 23 21.10 7.94 6.49
N ASN A 24 21.82 7.46 5.49
CA ASN A 24 21.92 8.11 4.17
C ASN A 24 20.73 7.78 3.24
N VAL A 25 19.88 6.81 3.60
CA VAL A 25 18.72 6.44 2.80
C VAL A 25 17.55 7.38 3.11
N LYS A 26 17.00 7.99 2.06
CA LYS A 26 15.88 8.92 2.14
C LYS A 26 14.80 8.51 1.14
N LEU A 27 13.67 8.04 1.63
CA LEU A 27 12.59 7.50 0.81
C LEU A 27 11.27 8.21 1.10
N THR A 28 10.46 8.37 0.05
CA THR A 28 9.03 8.67 0.13
C THR A 28 8.27 7.56 -0.60
N GLN A 29 6.93 7.60 -0.58
CA GLN A 29 6.03 6.53 -1.05
C GLN A 29 5.98 5.35 -0.08
N SER A 30 4.80 5.13 0.53
CA SER A 30 4.57 4.08 1.53
C SER A 30 4.97 2.69 1.05
N GLY A 31 4.66 2.33 -0.20
CA GLY A 31 5.06 1.03 -0.77
C GLY A 31 6.57 0.86 -0.93
N ALA A 32 7.30 1.92 -1.29
CA ALA A 32 8.76 1.87 -1.38
C ALA A 32 9.40 1.72 0.01
N ILE A 33 8.86 2.45 1.00
CA ILE A 33 9.29 2.39 2.40
C ILE A 33 9.10 0.97 2.97
N ILE A 34 7.91 0.39 2.81
CA ILE A 34 7.60 -0.97 3.32
C ILE A 34 8.52 -2.00 2.68
N ARG A 35 8.73 -1.96 1.35
CA ARG A 35 9.62 -2.90 0.66
C ARG A 35 11.08 -2.73 1.06
N TYR A 36 11.53 -1.50 1.31
CA TYR A 36 12.88 -1.23 1.84
C TYR A 36 13.07 -1.90 3.20
N LEU A 37 12.14 -1.69 4.13
CA LEU A 37 12.20 -2.30 5.47
C LEU A 37 12.09 -3.82 5.40
N ALA A 38 11.24 -4.35 4.52
CA ALA A 38 11.10 -5.79 4.32
C ALA A 38 12.43 -6.41 3.84
N ARG A 39 13.13 -5.79 2.89
CA ARG A 39 14.47 -6.23 2.46
C ARG A 39 15.49 -6.14 3.60
N LYS A 40 15.53 -5.01 4.33
CA LYS A 40 16.46 -4.78 5.44
C LYS A 40 16.34 -5.84 6.55
N HIS A 41 15.13 -6.36 6.76
CA HIS A 41 14.82 -7.32 7.82
C HIS A 41 14.51 -8.75 7.33
N ASN A 42 14.83 -9.08 6.07
CA ASN A 42 14.58 -10.41 5.49
C ASN A 42 13.12 -10.87 5.56
N LEU A 43 12.18 -9.95 5.36
CA LEU A 43 10.73 -10.17 5.30
C LEU A 43 10.19 -10.15 3.85
N ILE A 44 11.09 -10.23 2.87
CA ILE A 44 10.74 -10.31 1.44
C ILE A 44 10.82 -11.76 0.95
N GLY A 45 10.09 -12.09 -0.10
CA GLY A 45 10.18 -13.36 -0.80
C GLY A 45 11.59 -13.59 -1.32
N THR A 46 12.08 -14.81 -1.13
CA THR A 46 13.43 -15.25 -1.52
C THR A 46 13.44 -15.98 -2.85
N THR A 47 12.26 -16.39 -3.33
CA THR A 47 12.05 -17.01 -4.64
C THR A 47 11.18 -16.13 -5.53
N GLU A 48 11.29 -16.31 -6.85
CA GLU A 48 10.43 -15.62 -7.82
C GLU A 48 8.94 -15.84 -7.56
N ASP A 49 8.53 -17.04 -7.14
CA ASP A 49 7.12 -17.30 -6.84
C ASP A 49 6.65 -16.55 -5.59
N GLU A 50 7.50 -16.45 -4.55
CA GLU A 50 7.20 -15.65 -3.36
C GLU A 50 7.11 -14.15 -3.69
N GLN A 51 8.04 -13.62 -4.49
CA GLN A 51 8.04 -12.21 -4.90
C GLN A 51 6.83 -11.88 -5.79
N ARG A 52 6.52 -12.74 -6.77
CA ARG A 52 5.30 -12.61 -7.59
C ARG A 52 4.03 -12.60 -6.75
N GLN A 53 3.96 -13.44 -5.72
CA GLN A 53 2.83 -13.45 -4.79
C GLN A 53 2.76 -12.15 -3.95
N GLN A 54 3.90 -11.62 -3.51
CA GLN A 54 3.97 -10.34 -2.80
C GLN A 54 3.52 -9.17 -3.67
N ASP A 55 4.01 -9.08 -4.91
CA ASP A 55 3.62 -8.01 -5.84
C ASP A 55 2.12 -8.08 -6.17
N LEU A 56 1.59 -9.29 -6.36
CA LEU A 56 0.16 -9.50 -6.60
C LEU A 56 -0.68 -9.02 -5.43
N ILE A 57 -0.36 -9.43 -4.19
CA ILE A 57 -1.14 -9.03 -3.02
C ILE A 57 -1.00 -7.54 -2.71
N ASP A 58 0.19 -6.95 -2.89
CA ASP A 58 0.41 -5.51 -2.77
C ASP A 58 -0.50 -4.73 -3.72
N GLY A 59 -0.65 -5.19 -4.97
CA GLY A 59 -1.56 -4.62 -5.95
C GLY A 59 -3.02 -4.68 -5.51
N VAL A 60 -3.49 -5.88 -5.10
CA VAL A 60 -4.87 -6.09 -4.64
C VAL A 60 -5.21 -5.21 -3.43
N ILE A 61 -4.31 -5.13 -2.44
CA ILE A 61 -4.49 -4.26 -1.27
C ILE A 61 -4.48 -2.78 -1.68
N GLY A 62 -3.64 -2.41 -2.64
CA GLY A 62 -3.59 -1.08 -3.24
C GLY A 62 -4.93 -0.65 -3.86
N ASP A 63 -5.58 -1.54 -4.61
CA ASP A 63 -6.87 -1.30 -5.24
C ASP A 63 -7.99 -1.15 -4.20
N ILE A 64 -8.02 -2.03 -3.19
CA ILE A 64 -8.99 -1.94 -2.08
C ILE A 64 -8.85 -0.59 -1.36
N ARG A 65 -7.62 -0.23 -0.97
CA ARG A 65 -7.35 1.04 -0.26
C ARG A 65 -7.77 2.25 -1.08
N SER A 66 -7.46 2.25 -2.38
CA SER A 66 -7.78 3.36 -3.27
C SER A 66 -9.29 3.48 -3.48
N GLY A 67 -9.98 2.36 -3.73
CA GLY A 67 -11.44 2.32 -3.84
C GLY A 67 -12.15 2.79 -2.57
N TRP A 68 -11.68 2.36 -1.40
CA TRP A 68 -12.20 2.80 -0.11
C TRP A 68 -11.99 4.31 0.10
N SER A 69 -10.80 4.81 -0.18
CA SER A 69 -10.50 6.25 -0.06
C SER A 69 -11.41 7.08 -0.98
N MET A 70 -11.66 6.60 -2.20
CA MET A 70 -12.57 7.26 -3.14
C MET A 70 -14.02 7.27 -2.66
N LEU A 71 -14.49 6.21 -2.01
CA LEU A 71 -15.82 6.19 -1.38
C LEU A 71 -15.92 7.22 -0.25
N CYS A 72 -14.90 7.30 0.61
CA CYS A 72 -14.96 8.10 1.83
C CYS A 72 -14.75 9.61 1.63
N TYR A 73 -14.03 10.02 0.58
CA TYR A 73 -13.54 11.41 0.46
C TYR A 73 -14.03 12.14 -0.79
N ARG A 74 -14.82 11.51 -1.67
CA ARG A 74 -15.42 12.23 -2.80
C ARG A 74 -16.64 13.03 -2.36
N PRO A 75 -17.03 14.06 -3.12
CA PRO A 75 -18.32 14.72 -2.93
C PRO A 75 -19.42 13.85 -3.56
N ASN A 76 -19.94 12.88 -2.82
CA ASN A 76 -20.97 11.93 -3.24
C ASN A 76 -21.96 11.65 -2.11
N ASP A 77 -23.06 10.95 -2.42
CA ASP A 77 -23.94 10.37 -1.40
C ASP A 77 -23.25 9.15 -0.79
N PHE A 78 -22.51 9.39 0.29
CA PHE A 78 -21.72 8.36 0.95
C PHE A 78 -22.57 7.15 1.37
N ASP A 79 -23.78 7.35 1.90
CA ASP A 79 -24.59 6.27 2.43
C ASP A 79 -25.15 5.39 1.31
N ALA A 80 -25.61 5.99 0.22
CA ALA A 80 -26.03 5.25 -0.97
C ALA A 80 -24.85 4.50 -1.60
N ASP A 81 -23.73 5.18 -1.83
CA ASP A 81 -22.58 4.59 -2.51
C ASP A 81 -21.87 3.54 -1.65
N LYS A 82 -21.92 3.65 -0.32
CA LYS A 82 -21.39 2.64 0.60
C LYS A 82 -22.10 1.30 0.42
N LEU A 83 -23.41 1.30 0.21
CA LEU A 83 -24.18 0.07 -0.02
C LEU A 83 -23.76 -0.59 -1.33
N ILE A 84 -23.61 0.20 -2.40
CA ILE A 84 -23.15 -0.25 -3.72
C ILE A 84 -21.72 -0.79 -3.62
N TYR A 85 -20.80 -0.01 -3.07
CA TYR A 85 -19.40 -0.40 -2.89
C TYR A 85 -19.26 -1.69 -2.08
N ARG A 86 -20.02 -1.83 -0.98
CA ARG A 86 -19.99 -3.03 -0.16
C ARG A 86 -20.40 -4.28 -0.96
N LYS A 87 -21.51 -4.19 -1.70
CA LYS A 87 -22.08 -5.31 -2.46
C LYS A 87 -21.22 -5.66 -3.67
N ASP A 88 -20.84 -4.66 -4.47
CA ASP A 88 -20.31 -4.88 -5.81
C ASP A 88 -18.79 -4.91 -5.86
N ARG A 89 -18.10 -4.38 -4.83
CA ARG A 89 -16.63 -4.32 -4.78
C ARG A 89 -16.05 -5.02 -3.57
N LEU A 90 -16.40 -4.59 -2.36
CA LEU A 90 -15.71 -5.03 -1.14
C LEU A 90 -15.96 -6.52 -0.84
N THR A 91 -17.23 -6.93 -0.78
CA THR A 91 -17.57 -8.31 -0.40
C THR A 91 -17.00 -9.34 -1.38
N PRO A 92 -17.11 -9.17 -2.72
CA PRO A 92 -16.50 -10.10 -3.68
C PRO A 92 -14.98 -10.19 -3.55
N VAL A 93 -14.28 -9.07 -3.42
CA VAL A 93 -12.81 -9.05 -3.30
C VAL A 93 -12.36 -9.74 -2.01
N LEU A 94 -13.05 -9.51 -0.89
CA LEU A 94 -12.74 -10.19 0.37
C LEU A 94 -12.96 -11.71 0.29
N ALA A 95 -14.00 -12.16 -0.41
CA ALA A 95 -14.25 -13.59 -0.62
C ALA A 95 -13.15 -14.24 -1.48
N GLU A 96 -12.64 -13.55 -2.51
CA GLU A 96 -11.52 -14.06 -3.31
C GLU A 96 -10.20 -14.06 -2.53
N LEU A 97 -9.96 -13.03 -1.70
CA LEU A 97 -8.82 -12.99 -0.79
C LEU A 97 -8.85 -14.14 0.21
N ASP A 98 -10.00 -14.42 0.82
CA ASP A 98 -10.17 -15.54 1.76
C ASP A 98 -9.84 -16.89 1.10
N LYS A 99 -10.40 -17.15 -0.09
CA LYS A 99 -10.07 -18.34 -0.89
C LYS A 99 -8.59 -18.43 -1.25
N TRP A 100 -7.96 -17.30 -1.55
CA TRP A 100 -6.54 -17.24 -1.90
C TRP A 100 -5.67 -17.57 -0.69
N PHE A 101 -5.92 -16.93 0.44
CA PHE A 101 -5.17 -17.13 1.68
C PHE A 101 -5.36 -18.53 2.27
N ALA A 102 -6.56 -19.13 2.16
CA ALA A 102 -6.82 -20.50 2.60
C ALA A 102 -5.88 -21.54 1.94
N LYS A 103 -5.40 -21.25 0.73
CA LYS A 103 -4.49 -22.12 -0.04
C LYS A 103 -3.01 -21.82 0.24
N LYS A 104 -2.70 -20.77 1.01
CA LYS A 104 -1.33 -20.28 1.22
C LYS A 104 -0.89 -20.55 2.66
N ARG A 105 0.31 -21.10 2.81
CA ARG A 105 1.05 -21.05 4.08
C ARG A 105 1.76 -19.71 4.17
N ILE A 106 1.11 -18.72 4.77
CA ILE A 106 1.74 -17.41 5.00
C ILE A 106 2.73 -17.55 6.14
N CYS A 107 4.02 -17.26 5.86
CA CYS A 107 5.12 -17.09 6.80
C CYS A 107 5.04 -17.93 8.10
N ARG A 108 5.34 -19.23 8.04
CA ARG A 108 5.88 -19.89 9.23
C ARG A 108 7.30 -19.34 9.43
N ARG A 109 7.55 -18.65 10.55
CA ARG A 109 8.91 -18.49 11.06
C ARG A 109 9.56 -19.88 11.06
N LYS A 110 10.72 -20.02 10.41
CA LYS A 110 11.62 -21.12 10.72
C LYS A 110 12.05 -21.00 12.18
#